data_AF-R1CFR7-F1
#
_entry.id   AF-R1CFR7-F1
#
_cell.length_a   1.000
_cell.length_b   1.000
_cell.length_c   1.000
_cell.angle_alpha   90.00
_cell.angle_beta   90.00
_cell.angle_gamma   90.00
#
_symmetry.space_group_name_H-M   'P 1'
#
loop_
_entity.id
_entity.type
_entity.pdbx_description
1 polymer ?
#
loop_
_entity_poly.entity_id
_entity_poly.type
_entity_poly.pdbx_seq_one_letter_code
_entity_poly.pdbx_strand_id
1 'polypeptide(L)'
;MHRSATLVQRRSLASLPLTWLPQTKKVGIVGGGPLGEALAFQCALAGFDTSVMDLSMIALERMADVHRALSDQFTTDMSQGTPSVPAWGPLMPKVSWSDQSSWDRLTSKTAARKIADKALSRLTYSTDAAVAMENVHLVVESLPEDLDLKISVFTKLHQAADASTIFTTAATTLLPSQLAEASGRPPLFCALHFSEDIFTSTVSAVIPHSSTDPLVVAKTRAFADSIHITPLTLGPCFGSAQGGPYAVRKEANA
;
A
#
# COMPACT_ATOMS: atom_id res chain seq x y z
N MET A 1 -18.50 9.71 48.62
CA MET A 1 -17.09 9.75 48.15
C MET A 1 -17.00 8.95 46.86
N HIS A 2 -17.16 9.59 45.71
CA HIS A 2 -16.99 8.97 44.40
C HIS A 2 -15.86 9.72 43.70
N ARG A 3 -14.77 9.03 43.40
CA ARG A 3 -13.65 9.59 42.63
C ARG A 3 -13.96 9.42 41.15
N SER A 4 -14.02 10.55 40.45
CA SER A 4 -14.18 10.67 39.00
C SER A 4 -13.15 9.82 38.26
N ALA A 5 -13.64 8.93 37.38
CA ALA A 5 -12.84 8.37 36.31
C ALA A 5 -12.66 9.47 35.23
N THR A 6 -11.42 9.89 35.03
CA THR A 6 -11.04 10.86 34.01
C THR A 6 -11.38 10.29 32.63
N LEU A 7 -12.32 10.96 31.95
CA LEU A 7 -12.72 10.65 30.58
C LEU A 7 -11.51 10.88 29.65
N VAL A 8 -10.77 9.82 29.33
CA VAL A 8 -9.78 9.87 28.25
C VAL A 8 -10.58 10.05 26.96
N GLN A 9 -10.50 11.26 26.42
CA GLN A 9 -11.14 11.67 25.18
C GLN A 9 -10.75 10.66 24.08
N ARG A 10 -11.71 9.86 23.62
CA ARG A 10 -11.57 9.00 22.45
C ARG A 10 -11.31 9.89 21.23
N ARG A 11 -10.05 10.19 20.92
CA ARG A 11 -9.69 10.65 19.58
C ARG A 11 -9.94 9.49 18.64
N SER A 12 -11.02 9.61 17.86
CA SER A 12 -11.29 8.77 16.71
C SER A 12 -10.01 8.63 15.89
N LEU A 13 -9.46 7.42 15.79
CA LEU A 13 -8.39 7.07 14.86
C LEU A 13 -8.88 7.05 13.40
N ALA A 14 -10.14 7.42 13.14
CA ALA A 14 -10.67 7.57 11.79
C ALA A 14 -9.95 8.75 11.11
N SER A 15 -9.11 8.40 10.14
CA SER A 15 -8.27 9.29 9.32
C SER A 15 -7.22 10.09 10.10
N LEU A 16 -6.10 9.44 10.43
CA LEU A 16 -4.86 10.20 10.60
C LEU A 16 -4.54 10.86 9.24
N PRO A 17 -4.41 12.20 9.18
CA PRO A 17 -3.96 12.83 7.95
C PRO A 17 -2.54 12.34 7.64
N LEU A 18 -2.16 12.27 6.35
CA LEU A 18 -0.82 11.85 5.90
C LEU A 18 0.30 12.82 6.30
N THR A 19 0.13 13.61 7.36
CA THR A 19 1.11 14.57 7.90
C THR A 19 2.38 13.91 8.41
N TRP A 20 2.38 12.58 8.57
CA TRP A 20 3.58 11.81 8.89
C TRP A 20 4.44 11.51 7.66
N LEU A 21 3.87 11.59 6.45
CA LEU A 21 4.66 11.56 5.23
C LEU A 21 5.19 12.97 4.96
N PRO A 22 6.48 13.09 4.59
CA PRO A 22 7.01 14.33 4.04
C PRO A 22 6.22 14.82 2.83
N GLN A 23 6.45 16.07 2.45
CA GLN A 23 5.83 16.69 1.27
C GLN A 23 6.08 15.86 -0.01
N THR A 24 7.23 15.20 -0.10
CA THR A 24 7.55 14.15 -1.07
C THR A 24 7.12 12.79 -0.51
N LYS A 25 6.06 12.21 -1.08
CA LYS A 25 5.53 10.91 -0.65
C LYS A 25 6.14 9.81 -1.51
N LYS A 26 7.25 9.22 -1.08
CA LYS A 26 7.88 8.09 -1.80
C LYS A 26 7.59 6.74 -1.12
N VAL A 27 7.14 5.78 -1.92
CA VAL A 27 6.85 4.40 -1.50
C VAL A 27 7.71 3.41 -2.27
N GLY A 28 8.08 2.31 -1.62
CA GLY A 28 8.85 1.23 -2.20
C GLY A 28 7.95 0.02 -2.43
N ILE A 29 7.93 -0.52 -3.65
CA ILE A 29 7.28 -1.79 -3.96
C ILE A 29 8.39 -2.82 -4.23
N VAL A 30 8.35 -3.94 -3.52
CA VAL A 30 9.39 -4.98 -3.61
C VAL A 30 8.78 -6.25 -4.18
N GLY A 31 9.15 -6.57 -5.41
CA GLY A 31 8.63 -7.67 -6.21
C GLY A 31 7.88 -7.15 -7.45
N GLY A 32 8.33 -7.54 -8.63
CA GLY A 32 7.76 -7.21 -9.94
C GLY A 32 6.79 -8.27 -10.47
N GLY A 33 6.09 -8.97 -9.58
CA GLY A 33 5.01 -9.88 -9.94
C GLY A 33 3.67 -9.14 -10.13
N PRO A 34 2.58 -9.85 -10.48
CA PRO A 34 1.29 -9.23 -10.80
C PRO A 34 0.73 -8.29 -9.72
N LEU A 35 0.88 -8.66 -8.44
CA LEU A 35 0.46 -7.81 -7.33
C LEU A 35 1.32 -6.54 -7.23
N GLY A 36 2.64 -6.68 -7.38
CA GLY A 36 3.56 -5.54 -7.36
C GLY A 36 3.34 -4.58 -8.51
N GLU A 37 3.12 -5.10 -9.73
CA GLU A 37 2.73 -4.34 -10.92
C GLU A 37 1.50 -3.48 -10.65
N ALA A 38 0.43 -4.09 -10.16
CA ALA A 38 -0.80 -3.38 -9.91
C ALA A 38 -0.62 -2.32 -8.79
N LEU A 39 0.03 -2.69 -7.67
CA LEU A 39 0.22 -1.80 -6.53
C LEU A 39 1.07 -0.59 -6.89
N ALA A 40 2.16 -0.80 -7.64
CA ALA A 40 3.03 0.27 -8.05
C ALA A 40 2.28 1.29 -8.91
N PHE A 41 1.50 0.81 -9.89
CA PHE A 41 0.69 1.68 -10.73
C PHE A 41 -0.39 2.42 -9.93
N GLN A 42 -1.07 1.74 -9.01
CA GLN A 42 -2.09 2.36 -8.15
C GLN A 42 -1.50 3.45 -7.25
N CYS A 43 -0.32 3.22 -6.66
CA CYS A 43 0.39 4.23 -5.86
C CYS A 43 0.77 5.45 -6.71
N ALA A 44 1.28 5.22 -7.92
CA ALA A 44 1.65 6.28 -8.84
C ALA A 44 0.43 7.12 -9.28
N LEU A 45 -0.71 6.47 -9.56
CA LEU A 45 -1.98 7.15 -9.86
C LEU A 45 -2.51 7.98 -8.68
N ALA A 46 -2.37 7.46 -7.45
CA ALA A 46 -2.70 8.19 -6.22
C ALA A 46 -1.71 9.35 -5.91
N GLY A 47 -0.67 9.51 -6.73
CA GLY A 47 0.26 10.64 -6.70
C GLY A 47 1.52 10.42 -5.87
N PHE A 48 1.82 9.17 -5.50
CA PHE A 48 3.05 8.80 -4.81
C PHE A 48 4.20 8.58 -5.80
N ASP A 49 5.38 9.09 -5.46
CA ASP A 49 6.59 8.66 -6.15
C ASP A 49 6.85 7.21 -5.74
N THR A 50 7.00 6.33 -6.72
CA THR A 50 6.93 4.89 -6.49
C THR A 50 8.18 4.23 -7.05
N SER A 51 8.99 3.70 -6.15
CA SER A 51 10.22 2.99 -6.47
C SER A 51 9.99 1.49 -6.39
N VAL A 52 10.28 0.80 -7.48
CA VAL A 52 10.08 -0.64 -7.61
C VAL A 52 11.44 -1.33 -7.54
N MET A 53 11.54 -2.32 -6.66
CA MET A 53 12.69 -3.20 -6.57
C MET A 53 12.30 -4.63 -6.94
N ASP A 54 13.07 -5.26 -7.81
CA ASP A 54 13.05 -6.71 -8.02
C ASP A 54 14.48 -7.21 -8.22
N LEU A 55 14.76 -8.48 -7.92
CA LEU A 55 16.09 -9.05 -8.15
C LEU A 55 16.35 -9.32 -9.65
N SER A 56 15.30 -9.38 -10.47
CA SER A 56 15.35 -9.68 -11.89
C SER A 56 15.08 -8.44 -12.74
N MET A 57 16.08 -8.00 -13.51
CA MET A 57 15.90 -6.91 -14.48
C MET A 57 14.81 -7.24 -15.51
N ILE A 58 14.72 -8.52 -15.91
CA ILE A 58 13.69 -8.98 -16.86
C ILE A 58 12.28 -8.79 -16.27
N ALA A 59 12.10 -8.99 -14.97
CA ALA A 59 10.81 -8.73 -14.31
C ALA A 59 10.48 -7.23 -14.33
N LEU A 60 11.47 -6.37 -14.06
CA LEU A 60 11.29 -4.92 -14.10
C LEU A 60 10.96 -4.39 -15.51
N GLU A 61 11.63 -4.90 -16.54
CA GLU A 61 11.33 -4.55 -17.94
C GLU A 61 9.90 -4.93 -18.31
N ARG A 62 9.47 -6.15 -17.96
CA ARG A 62 8.09 -6.59 -18.18
C ARG A 62 7.07 -5.73 -17.42
N MET A 63 7.36 -5.42 -16.17
CA MET A 63 6.52 -4.56 -15.35
C MET A 63 6.39 -3.15 -15.93
N ALA A 64 7.47 -2.59 -16.49
CA ALA A 64 7.41 -1.31 -17.20
C ALA A 64 6.49 -1.37 -18.42
N ASP A 65 6.49 -2.48 -19.17
CA ASP A 65 5.57 -2.71 -20.29
C ASP A 65 4.11 -2.82 -19.83
N VAL A 66 3.87 -3.55 -18.73
CA VAL A 66 2.56 -3.67 -18.10
C VAL A 66 2.05 -2.31 -17.64
N HIS A 67 2.88 -1.49 -17.00
CA HIS A 67 2.48 -0.14 -16.60
C HIS A 67 2.13 0.75 -17.79
N ARG A 68 2.84 0.64 -18.92
CA ARG A 68 2.48 1.35 -20.15
C ARG A 68 1.11 0.91 -20.66
N ALA A 69 0.83 -0.39 -20.67
CA ALA A 69 -0.47 -0.93 -21.05
C ALA A 69 -1.59 -0.48 -20.10
N LEU A 70 -1.35 -0.50 -18.77
CA LEU A 70 -2.29 0.00 -17.76
C LEU A 70 -2.57 1.49 -17.93
N SER A 71 -1.56 2.30 -18.28
CA SER A 71 -1.73 3.72 -18.62
C SER A 71 -2.61 3.94 -19.85
N ASP A 72 -2.45 3.12 -20.88
CA ASP A 72 -3.30 3.17 -22.08
C ASP A 72 -4.74 2.73 -21.78
N GLN A 73 -4.91 1.69 -20.96
CA GLN A 73 -6.22 1.23 -20.50
C GLN A 73 -6.92 2.30 -19.66
N PHE A 74 -6.22 2.87 -18.68
CA PHE A 74 -6.73 3.97 -17.85
C PHE A 74 -7.17 5.15 -18.71
N THR A 75 -6.35 5.54 -19.70
CA THR A 75 -6.69 6.63 -20.62
C THR A 75 -7.98 6.33 -21.39
N THR A 76 -8.15 5.09 -21.85
CA THR A 76 -9.32 4.65 -22.60
C THR A 76 -10.57 4.66 -21.73
N ASP A 77 -10.51 4.02 -20.57
CA ASP A 77 -11.60 3.93 -19.60
C ASP A 77 -12.11 5.30 -19.15
N MET A 78 -11.19 6.17 -18.79
CA MET A 78 -11.52 7.53 -18.35
C MET A 78 -12.14 8.35 -19.49
N SER A 79 -11.71 8.11 -20.74
CA SER A 79 -12.30 8.76 -21.91
C SER A 79 -13.72 8.29 -22.24
N GLN A 80 -14.08 7.09 -21.81
CA GLN A 80 -15.40 6.50 -22.01
C GLN A 80 -16.34 6.75 -20.81
N GLY A 81 -15.85 7.39 -19.74
CA GLY A 81 -16.62 7.72 -18.54
C GLY A 81 -17.06 6.50 -17.72
N THR A 82 -16.59 5.31 -18.05
CA THR A 82 -16.92 4.04 -17.37
C THR A 82 -15.62 3.31 -17.06
N PRO A 83 -15.08 3.41 -15.83
CA PRO A 83 -13.88 2.67 -15.47
C PRO A 83 -14.17 1.17 -15.48
N SER A 84 -13.38 0.40 -16.22
CA SER A 84 -13.42 -1.06 -16.20
C SER A 84 -12.81 -1.62 -14.91
N VAL A 85 -11.99 -0.81 -14.23
CA VAL A 85 -11.30 -1.09 -12.97
C VAL A 85 -11.97 -0.34 -11.81
N PRO A 86 -12.66 -1.04 -10.89
CA PRO A 86 -13.30 -0.44 -9.71
C PRO A 86 -12.37 0.46 -8.86
N ALA A 87 -11.10 0.09 -8.68
CA ALA A 87 -10.13 0.86 -7.90
C ALA A 87 -9.83 2.26 -8.48
N TRP A 88 -10.12 2.50 -9.76
CA TRP A 88 -9.94 3.80 -10.40
C TRP A 88 -11.16 4.72 -10.23
N GLY A 89 -12.32 4.18 -9.85
CA GLY A 89 -13.53 4.96 -9.61
C GLY A 89 -13.32 6.09 -8.58
N PRO A 90 -12.71 5.83 -7.41
CA PRO A 90 -12.41 6.89 -6.43
C PRO A 90 -11.39 7.93 -6.89
N LEU A 91 -10.54 7.60 -7.87
CA LEU A 91 -9.59 8.54 -8.51
C LEU A 91 -10.30 9.47 -9.52
N MET A 92 -11.56 9.17 -9.89
CA MET A 92 -12.35 10.03 -10.75
C MET A 92 -12.68 11.34 -10.02
N PRO A 93 -12.58 12.49 -10.72
CA PRO A 93 -13.08 13.75 -10.20
C PRO A 93 -14.56 13.61 -9.83
N LYS A 94 -14.91 13.94 -8.57
CA LYS A 94 -16.30 13.97 -8.11
C LYS A 94 -16.99 15.21 -8.69
N VAL A 95 -17.39 15.15 -9.95
CA VAL A 95 -18.12 16.24 -10.62
C VAL A 95 -19.61 16.04 -10.40
N SER A 96 -20.34 17.12 -10.13
CA SER A 96 -21.80 17.11 -10.07
C SER A 96 -22.39 16.68 -11.41
N TRP A 97 -23.45 15.87 -11.40
CA TRP A 97 -24.21 15.49 -12.61
C TRP A 97 -24.77 16.70 -13.38
N SER A 98 -24.86 17.87 -12.74
CA SER A 98 -25.37 19.10 -13.34
C SER A 98 -24.33 19.94 -14.10
N ASP A 99 -23.04 19.58 -14.10
CA ASP A 99 -21.98 20.34 -14.79
C ASP A 99 -21.28 19.51 -15.88
N GLN A 100 -22.00 19.32 -17.00
CA GLN A 100 -21.54 18.59 -18.18
C GLN A 100 -20.20 19.11 -18.73
N SER A 101 -19.93 20.42 -18.61
CA SER A 101 -18.72 21.05 -19.14
C SER A 101 -17.45 20.73 -18.33
N SER A 102 -17.62 20.48 -17.03
CA SER A 102 -16.56 19.98 -16.16
C SER A 102 -16.32 18.49 -16.37
N TRP A 103 -17.39 17.72 -16.63
CA TRP A 103 -17.26 16.32 -17.06
C TRP A 103 -16.44 16.20 -18.34
N ASP A 104 -16.84 16.88 -19.43
CA ASP A 104 -16.16 16.77 -20.72
C ASP A 104 -14.68 17.18 -20.67
N ARG A 105 -14.32 18.15 -19.82
CA ARG A 105 -12.91 18.55 -19.62
C ARG A 105 -12.11 17.52 -18.85
N LEU A 106 -12.70 16.93 -17.81
CA LEU A 106 -12.03 16.00 -16.88
C LEU A 106 -11.99 14.57 -17.40
N THR A 107 -12.96 14.16 -18.22
CA THR A 107 -13.00 12.87 -18.92
C THR A 107 -12.48 12.95 -20.35
N SER A 108 -11.99 14.11 -20.82
CA SER A 108 -11.36 14.16 -22.13
C SER A 108 -10.18 13.19 -22.20
N LYS A 109 -10.04 12.49 -23.33
CA LYS A 109 -8.91 11.57 -23.57
C LYS A 109 -7.56 12.24 -23.30
N THR A 110 -7.43 13.53 -23.62
CA THR A 110 -6.22 14.32 -23.37
C THR A 110 -5.96 14.54 -21.88
N ALA A 111 -6.99 14.85 -21.08
CA ALA A 111 -6.84 15.01 -19.64
C ALA A 111 -6.50 13.67 -18.96
N ALA A 112 -7.20 12.60 -19.32
CA ALA A 112 -6.92 11.25 -18.84
C ALA A 112 -5.49 10.81 -19.17
N ARG A 113 -5.05 11.05 -20.40
CA ARG A 113 -3.68 10.74 -20.84
C ARG A 113 -2.64 11.48 -20.01
N LYS A 114 -2.86 12.76 -19.71
CA LYS A 114 -1.95 13.56 -18.89
C LYS A 114 -1.83 13.02 -17.46
N ILE A 115 -2.91 12.49 -16.88
CA ILE A 115 -2.87 11.84 -15.57
C ILE A 115 -2.04 10.55 -15.64
N ALA A 116 -2.30 9.72 -16.65
CA ALA A 116 -1.61 8.45 -16.84
C ALA A 116 -0.10 8.64 -17.09
N ASP A 117 0.27 9.57 -17.99
CA ASP A 117 1.69 9.91 -18.25
C ASP A 117 2.37 10.46 -16.98
N LYS A 118 1.66 11.24 -16.17
CA LYS A 118 2.18 11.72 -14.88
C LYS A 118 2.40 10.56 -13.92
N ALA A 119 1.48 9.60 -13.83
CA ALA A 119 1.68 8.39 -13.02
C ALA A 119 2.90 7.60 -13.51
N LEU A 120 3.04 7.39 -14.82
CA LEU A 120 4.24 6.75 -15.38
C LEU A 120 5.53 7.47 -15.00
N SER A 121 5.55 8.80 -15.01
CA SER A 121 6.73 9.58 -14.63
C SER A 121 7.14 9.46 -13.16
N ARG A 122 6.25 8.93 -12.30
CA ARG A 122 6.52 8.68 -10.87
C ARG A 122 7.13 7.31 -10.59
N LEU A 123 7.17 6.43 -11.59
CA LEU A 123 7.64 5.06 -11.43
C LEU A 123 9.13 4.98 -11.76
N THR A 124 9.91 4.46 -10.81
CA THR A 124 11.33 4.14 -11.00
C THR A 124 11.56 2.66 -10.72
N TYR A 125 12.46 2.01 -11.45
CA TYR A 125 12.74 0.58 -11.32
C TYR A 125 14.23 0.38 -11.05
N SER A 126 14.58 -0.49 -10.11
CA SER A 126 15.97 -0.79 -9.79
C SER A 126 16.11 -2.21 -9.29
N THR A 127 17.22 -2.87 -9.63
CA THR A 127 17.64 -4.12 -8.99
C THR A 127 18.52 -3.89 -7.75
N ASP A 128 18.97 -2.65 -7.55
CA ASP A 128 19.78 -2.23 -6.42
C ASP A 128 18.88 -1.68 -5.30
N ALA A 129 19.00 -2.27 -4.11
CA ALA A 129 18.24 -1.87 -2.93
C ALA A 129 18.58 -0.46 -2.43
N ALA A 130 19.83 -0.02 -2.51
CA ALA A 130 20.25 1.32 -2.07
C ALA A 130 19.60 2.40 -2.94
N VAL A 131 19.57 2.18 -4.26
CA VAL A 131 18.88 3.07 -5.20
C VAL A 131 17.37 3.02 -5.00
N ALA A 132 16.82 1.81 -4.85
CA ALA A 132 15.37 1.65 -4.73
C ALA A 132 14.82 2.27 -3.45
N MET A 133 15.55 2.19 -2.33
CA MET A 133 15.09 2.61 -1.01
C MET A 133 15.39 4.07 -0.66
N GLU A 134 16.12 4.79 -1.51
CA GLU A 134 16.45 6.20 -1.28
C GLU A 134 15.18 7.04 -1.04
N ASN A 135 15.08 7.70 0.13
CA ASN A 135 13.93 8.52 0.56
C ASN A 135 12.59 7.76 0.63
N VAL A 136 12.58 6.41 0.67
CA VAL A 136 11.34 5.63 0.79
C VAL A 136 10.83 5.67 2.23
N HIS A 137 9.54 5.97 2.42
CA HIS A 137 8.93 6.07 3.75
C HIS A 137 8.12 4.84 4.16
N LEU A 138 7.59 4.11 3.18
CA LEU A 138 6.86 2.87 3.39
C LEU A 138 7.20 1.89 2.27
N VAL A 139 7.52 0.65 2.65
CA VAL A 139 7.77 -0.47 1.73
C VAL A 139 6.59 -1.43 1.77
N VAL A 140 6.15 -1.89 0.61
CA VAL A 140 5.24 -3.02 0.44
C VAL A 140 5.97 -4.13 -0.28
N GLU A 141 6.21 -5.23 0.41
CA GLU A 141 6.86 -6.42 -0.12
C GLU A 141 5.83 -7.43 -0.62
N SER A 142 5.96 -7.87 -1.87
CA SER A 142 5.04 -8.78 -2.57
C SER A 142 5.80 -9.84 -3.40
N LEU A 143 6.92 -10.33 -2.87
CA LEU A 143 7.69 -11.45 -3.42
C LEU A 143 6.95 -12.78 -3.21
N PRO A 144 7.36 -13.85 -3.93
CA PRO A 144 6.85 -15.20 -3.71
C PRO A 144 6.92 -15.65 -2.24
N GLU A 145 6.02 -16.55 -1.85
CA GLU A 145 5.92 -17.13 -0.50
C GLU A 145 7.09 -18.10 -0.20
N ASP A 146 8.30 -17.55 -0.13
CA ASP A 146 9.53 -18.23 0.24
C ASP A 146 10.15 -17.46 1.43
N LEU A 147 10.23 -18.12 2.57
CA LEU A 147 10.68 -17.52 3.82
C LEU A 147 12.14 -17.07 3.73
N ASP A 148 13.02 -17.90 3.16
CA ASP A 148 14.46 -17.62 3.07
C ASP A 148 14.72 -16.45 2.11
N LEU A 149 13.99 -16.41 0.98
CA LEU A 149 14.02 -15.30 0.05
C LEU A 149 13.59 -14.00 0.73
N LYS A 150 12.44 -13.99 1.43
CA LYS A 150 11.94 -12.79 2.10
C LYS A 150 12.87 -12.32 3.21
N ILE A 151 13.42 -13.24 4.02
CA ILE A 151 14.42 -12.90 5.05
C ILE A 151 15.65 -12.25 4.40
N SER A 152 16.18 -12.83 3.34
CA SER A 152 17.34 -12.30 2.59
C SER A 152 17.06 -10.91 2.05
N VAL A 153 15.88 -10.68 1.46
CA VAL A 153 15.49 -9.38 0.93
C VAL A 153 15.27 -8.35 2.03
N PHE A 154 14.54 -8.68 3.10
CA PHE A 154 14.35 -7.75 4.22
C PHE A 154 15.66 -7.35 4.89
N THR A 155 16.63 -8.26 4.97
CA THR A 155 17.97 -7.95 5.48
C THR A 155 18.67 -6.92 4.59
N LYS A 156 18.58 -7.05 3.26
CA LYS A 156 19.13 -6.07 2.31
C LYS A 156 18.42 -4.72 2.40
N LEU A 157 17.08 -4.74 2.48
CA LEU A 157 16.26 -3.53 2.63
C LEU A 157 16.59 -2.80 3.93
N HIS A 158 16.81 -3.53 5.02
CA HIS A 158 17.17 -2.97 6.32
C HIS A 158 18.43 -2.11 6.25
N GLN A 159 19.44 -2.57 5.51
CA GLN A 159 20.71 -1.87 5.32
C GLN A 159 20.58 -0.64 4.42
N ALA A 160 19.66 -0.68 3.45
CA ALA A 160 19.50 0.35 2.42
C ALA A 160 18.52 1.47 2.82
N ALA A 161 17.46 1.16 3.57
CA ALA A 161 16.39 2.09 3.88
C ALA A 161 16.64 2.88 5.16
N ASP A 162 16.20 4.14 5.19
CA ASP A 162 16.25 5.01 6.37
C ASP A 162 15.67 4.32 7.62
N ALA A 163 16.22 4.60 8.80
CA ALA A 163 15.82 3.94 10.05
C ALA A 163 14.31 4.12 10.40
N SER A 164 13.67 5.16 9.88
CA SER A 164 12.25 5.44 10.10
C SER A 164 11.30 4.81 9.07
N THR A 165 11.81 4.17 8.02
CA THR A 165 10.98 3.57 6.97
C THR A 165 10.17 2.41 7.53
N ILE A 166 8.86 2.43 7.27
CA ILE A 166 7.94 1.36 7.64
C ILE A 166 8.05 0.23 6.63
N PHE A 167 8.23 -1.00 7.09
CA PHE A 167 8.23 -2.18 6.23
C PHE A 167 6.92 -2.93 6.36
N THR A 168 6.33 -3.30 5.23
CA THR A 168 5.16 -4.17 5.19
C THR A 168 5.36 -5.34 4.26
N THR A 169 4.70 -6.46 4.56
CA THR A 169 4.65 -7.64 3.69
C THR A 169 3.21 -7.94 3.29
N ALA A 170 3.01 -8.29 2.03
CA ALA A 170 1.76 -8.78 1.47
C ALA A 170 1.69 -10.32 1.52
N ALA A 171 2.58 -10.98 2.27
CA ALA A 171 2.57 -12.42 2.45
C ALA A 171 1.23 -12.92 2.99
N THR A 172 0.69 -13.98 2.43
CA THR A 172 -0.64 -14.51 2.80
C THR A 172 -0.56 -15.81 3.59
N THR A 173 0.56 -16.54 3.49
CA THR A 173 0.79 -17.83 4.16
C THR A 173 1.82 -17.72 5.29
N LEU A 174 2.72 -16.74 5.23
CA LEU A 174 3.69 -16.45 6.28
C LEU A 174 3.13 -15.46 7.29
N LEU A 175 3.41 -15.71 8.57
CA LEU A 175 3.03 -14.79 9.65
C LEU A 175 4.01 -13.60 9.69
N PRO A 176 3.55 -12.37 9.97
CA PRO A 176 4.45 -11.22 10.11
C PRO A 176 5.48 -11.43 11.24
N SER A 177 5.14 -12.19 12.27
CA SER A 177 6.10 -12.53 13.35
C SER A 177 7.29 -13.37 12.87
N GLN A 178 7.17 -14.11 11.77
CA GLN A 178 8.28 -14.89 11.19
C GLN A 178 9.30 -14.00 10.46
N LEU A 179 8.88 -12.82 10.02
CA LEU A 179 9.69 -11.88 9.23
C LEU A 179 10.13 -10.64 10.04
N ALA A 180 9.49 -10.40 11.20
CA ALA A 180 9.69 -9.20 12.00
C ALA A 180 11.16 -8.95 12.35
N GLU A 181 11.89 -9.96 12.83
CA GLU A 181 13.31 -9.83 13.17
C GLU A 181 14.18 -9.56 11.93
N ALA A 182 13.90 -10.24 10.81
CA ALA A 182 14.64 -10.06 9.55
C ALA A 182 14.46 -8.66 8.94
N SER A 183 13.37 -7.95 9.27
CA SER A 183 13.20 -6.54 8.92
C SER A 183 14.25 -5.63 9.56
N GLY A 184 14.89 -6.08 10.65
CA GLY A 184 15.78 -5.31 11.53
C GLY A 184 15.10 -4.09 12.19
N ARG A 185 13.77 -3.97 12.04
CA ARG A 185 12.94 -2.91 12.62
C ARG A 185 11.58 -3.45 13.06
N PRO A 186 11.51 -4.49 13.94
CA PRO A 186 10.23 -5.11 14.33
C PRO A 186 9.12 -4.11 14.72
N PRO A 187 9.39 -3.01 15.47
CA PRO A 187 8.36 -2.02 15.78
C PRO A 187 7.78 -1.29 14.58
N LEU A 188 8.54 -1.17 13.49
CA LEU A 188 8.16 -0.54 12.22
C LEU A 188 7.73 -1.56 11.15
N PHE A 189 7.36 -2.78 11.56
CA PHE A 189 6.98 -3.87 10.66
C PHE A 189 5.56 -4.39 10.94
N CYS A 190 4.77 -4.59 9.89
CA CYS A 190 3.47 -5.27 9.96
C CYS A 190 3.12 -5.93 8.61
N ALA A 191 2.11 -6.81 8.58
CA ALA A 191 1.55 -7.28 7.32
C ALA A 191 0.56 -6.23 6.76
N LEU A 192 0.55 -6.08 5.44
CA LEU A 192 -0.43 -5.32 4.67
C LEU A 192 -0.89 -6.21 3.51
N HIS A 193 -1.95 -6.98 3.76
CA HIS A 193 -2.47 -7.92 2.78
C HIS A 193 -3.40 -7.21 1.81
N PHE A 194 -3.28 -7.56 0.54
CA PHE A 194 -4.16 -7.13 -0.52
C PHE A 194 -4.90 -8.34 -1.10
N SER A 195 -6.03 -8.08 -1.77
CA SER A 195 -6.59 -9.08 -2.68
C SER A 195 -5.64 -9.33 -3.84
N GLU A 196 -5.67 -10.54 -4.40
CA GLU A 196 -4.87 -10.90 -5.58
C GLU A 196 -5.15 -9.98 -6.76
N ASP A 197 -6.39 -9.50 -6.87
CA ASP A 197 -6.79 -8.45 -7.79
C ASP A 197 -7.14 -7.18 -7.02
N ILE A 198 -6.21 -6.23 -7.00
CA ILE A 198 -6.40 -4.92 -6.34
C ILE A 198 -7.30 -4.00 -7.16
N PHE A 199 -7.49 -4.28 -8.44
CA PHE A 199 -8.27 -3.45 -9.34
C PHE A 199 -9.76 -3.69 -9.14
N THR A 200 -10.14 -4.93 -8.82
CA THR A 200 -11.54 -5.28 -8.52
C THR A 200 -11.89 -5.21 -7.04
N SER A 201 -10.99 -5.62 -6.14
CA SER A 201 -11.23 -5.60 -4.70
C SER A 201 -10.46 -4.46 -4.04
N THR A 202 -11.21 -3.53 -3.45
CA THR A 202 -10.69 -2.31 -2.82
C THR A 202 -10.52 -2.47 -1.31
N VAL A 203 -10.18 -3.67 -0.83
CA VAL A 203 -10.00 -3.97 0.60
C VAL A 203 -8.61 -4.51 0.86
N SER A 204 -7.97 -4.02 1.93
CA SER A 204 -6.73 -4.55 2.48
C SER A 204 -6.88 -4.91 3.95
N ALA A 205 -5.98 -5.76 4.46
CA ALA A 205 -5.89 -6.08 5.88
C ALA A 205 -4.53 -5.66 6.44
N VAL A 206 -4.54 -4.80 7.45
CA VAL A 206 -3.37 -4.43 8.25
C VAL A 206 -3.29 -5.37 9.45
N ILE A 207 -2.22 -6.15 9.54
CA ILE A 207 -2.05 -7.20 10.53
C ILE A 207 -0.76 -6.96 11.32
N PRO A 208 -0.83 -6.45 12.57
CA PRO A 208 0.34 -6.29 13.41
C PRO A 208 0.84 -7.64 13.95
N HIS A 209 2.11 -7.69 14.32
CA HIS A 209 2.65 -8.69 15.26
C HIS A 209 2.76 -8.07 16.66
N SER A 210 3.22 -8.85 17.63
CA SER A 210 3.21 -8.47 19.05
C SER A 210 4.04 -7.24 19.39
N SER A 211 5.09 -6.92 18.61
CA SER A 211 5.94 -5.76 18.85
C SER A 211 5.73 -4.61 17.86
N THR A 212 4.80 -4.73 16.91
CA THR A 212 4.43 -3.62 16.01
C THR A 212 3.94 -2.42 16.82
N ASP A 213 4.48 -1.23 16.54
CA ASP A 213 4.00 0.02 17.12
C ASP A 213 2.57 0.31 16.63
N PRO A 214 1.59 0.55 17.52
CA PRO A 214 0.24 0.95 17.12
C PRO A 214 0.18 2.17 16.17
N LEU A 215 1.15 3.09 16.24
CA LEU A 215 1.27 4.20 15.30
C LEU A 215 1.61 3.72 13.89
N VAL A 216 2.40 2.65 13.75
CA VAL A 216 2.71 2.05 12.45
C VAL A 216 1.46 1.44 11.84
N VAL A 217 0.64 0.75 12.63
CA VAL A 217 -0.68 0.26 12.17
C VAL A 217 -1.52 1.42 11.64
N ALA A 218 -1.61 2.52 12.40
CA ALA A 218 -2.40 3.68 12.00
C ALA A 218 -1.86 4.38 10.73
N LYS A 219 -0.53 4.48 10.57
CA LYS A 219 0.12 5.02 9.37
C LYS A 219 -0.10 4.13 8.15
N THR A 220 0.03 2.81 8.30
CA THR A 220 -0.20 1.83 7.23
C THR A 220 -1.66 1.85 6.75
N ARG A 221 -2.62 1.99 7.68
CA ARG A 221 -4.03 2.22 7.32
C ARG A 221 -4.21 3.51 6.52
N ALA A 222 -3.66 4.62 7.00
CA ALA A 222 -3.76 5.89 6.31
C ALA A 222 -3.13 5.84 4.90
N PHE A 223 -2.04 5.07 4.73
CA PHE A 223 -1.46 4.79 3.43
C PHE A 223 -2.43 4.03 2.52
N ALA A 224 -3.01 2.91 2.97
CA ALA A 224 -3.97 2.14 2.19
C ALA A 224 -5.19 3.00 1.77
N ASP A 225 -5.77 3.76 2.71
CA ASP A 225 -6.87 4.69 2.42
C ASP A 225 -6.50 5.72 1.34
N SER A 226 -5.25 6.22 1.38
CA SER A 226 -4.78 7.24 0.45
C SER A 226 -4.52 6.73 -0.97
N ILE A 227 -4.34 5.43 -1.15
CA ILE A 227 -4.29 4.77 -2.46
C ILE A 227 -5.66 4.19 -2.85
N HIS A 228 -6.72 4.59 -2.14
CA HIS A 228 -8.12 4.19 -2.33
C HIS A 228 -8.40 2.70 -2.08
N ILE A 229 -7.65 2.09 -1.17
CA ILE A 229 -7.87 0.72 -0.70
C ILE A 229 -8.31 0.78 0.77
N THR A 230 -9.52 0.31 1.05
CA THR A 230 -10.14 0.33 2.38
C THR A 230 -9.41 -0.62 3.33
N PRO A 231 -8.77 -0.12 4.40
CA PRO A 231 -8.01 -0.96 5.31
C PRO A 231 -8.89 -1.48 6.45
N LEU A 232 -8.89 -2.79 6.63
CA LEU A 232 -9.35 -3.46 7.83
C LEU A 232 -8.17 -3.73 8.75
N THR A 233 -8.35 -3.55 10.05
CA THR A 233 -7.33 -3.96 11.03
C THR A 233 -7.72 -5.30 11.62
N LEU A 234 -6.87 -6.30 11.45
CA LEU A 234 -7.04 -7.57 12.14
C LEU A 234 -6.25 -7.54 13.45
N GLY A 235 -6.73 -8.28 14.45
CA GLY A 235 -6.00 -8.42 15.71
C GLY A 235 -4.60 -9.01 15.50
N PRO A 236 -3.67 -8.84 16.45
CA PRO A 236 -2.34 -9.42 16.32
C PRO A 236 -2.44 -10.92 16.08
N CYS A 237 -1.65 -11.45 15.16
CA CYS A 237 -1.49 -12.90 15.03
C CYS A 237 -0.81 -13.42 16.30
N PHE A 238 -1.59 -13.95 17.25
CA PHE A 238 -1.06 -14.62 18.42
C PHE A 238 -0.56 -16.01 18.00
N GLY A 239 0.75 -16.11 17.75
CA GLY A 239 1.44 -17.39 17.62
C GLY A 239 1.48 -18.11 18.96
N SER A 240 0.41 -18.80 19.31
CA SER A 240 0.48 -20.01 20.14
C SER A 240 -0.14 -21.14 19.33
N ALA A 241 0.39 -22.35 19.44
CA ALA A 241 0.07 -23.51 18.60
C ALA A 241 -1.42 -23.99 18.63
N GLN A 242 -2.37 -23.17 19.08
CA GLN A 242 -3.80 -23.44 19.06
C GLN A 242 -4.58 -22.15 18.76
N GLY A 243 -5.04 -22.00 17.51
CA GLY A 243 -6.03 -20.98 17.14
C GLY A 243 -5.71 -20.28 15.82
N GLY A 244 -6.41 -20.68 14.75
CA GLY A 244 -6.24 -20.13 13.41
C GLY A 244 -6.59 -18.63 13.27
N PRO A 245 -6.33 -18.03 12.09
CA PRO A 245 -6.24 -16.59 11.85
C PRO A 245 -7.57 -15.79 11.89
N TYR A 246 -8.68 -16.39 12.33
CA TYR A 246 -10.03 -15.80 12.19
C TYR A 246 -10.76 -15.55 13.53
N ALA A 247 -10.05 -15.17 14.59
CA ALA A 247 -10.71 -14.69 15.80
C ALA A 247 -11.11 -13.21 15.63
N VAL A 248 -12.30 -12.96 15.05
CA VAL A 248 -12.97 -11.66 15.14
C VAL A 248 -13.33 -11.43 16.61
N ARG A 249 -12.59 -10.55 17.31
CA ARG A 249 -13.03 -10.06 18.62
C ARG A 249 -14.28 -9.20 18.41
N LYS A 250 -15.45 -9.75 18.74
CA LYS A 250 -16.59 -8.91 19.12
C LYS A 250 -16.16 -8.15 20.37
N GLU A 251 -16.03 -6.83 20.28
CA GLU A 251 -15.91 -5.98 21.46
C GLU A 251 -17.15 -6.23 22.33
N ALA A 252 -16.95 -6.93 23.45
CA ALA A 252 -17.99 -7.12 24.45
C ALA A 252 -18.12 -5.80 25.22
N ASN A 253 -19.29 -5.17 25.10
CA ASN A 253 -19.69 -4.03 25.93
C ASN A 253 -19.64 -4.42 27.40
N ALA A 254 -18.88 -3.66 28.19
CA ALA A 254 -18.98 -3.57 29.64
C ALA A 254 -19.15 -2.09 30.00
#